data_AF-A0A7V8YVT2-F1
#
_entry.id   AF-A0A7V8YVT2-F1
#
_cell.length_a   1.000
_cell.length_b   1.000
_cell.length_c   1.000
_cell.angle_alpha   90.00
_cell.angle_beta   90.00
_cell.angle_gamma   90.00
#
_symmetry.space_group_name_H-M   'P 1'
#
loop_
_entity.id
_entity.type
_entity.pdbx_description
1 polymer ?
#
loop_
_entity_poly.entity_id
_entity_poly.type
_entity_poly.pdbx_seq_one_letter_code
_entity_poly.pdbx_strand_id
1 'polypeptide(L)'
;GDTLDEIERREPQRLALIHFGVADDVERHLAELGERLATWAARVERGATEAEFVAAAKADLPAADANAYDRAMPFWQSYAGLARWAEKLRES
;
A
#
# COMPACT_ATOMS: atom_id res chain seq x y z
N GLY A 1 0.93 11.31 14.19
CA GLY A 1 1.12 10.01 13.56
C GLY A 1 0.45 10.04 12.22
N ASP A 2 0.91 9.19 11.31
CA ASP A 2 0.09 8.86 10.15
C ASP A 2 -1.11 7.98 10.58
N THR A 3 -1.98 7.63 9.63
CA THR A 3 -3.19 6.87 9.95
C THR A 3 -2.91 5.50 10.57
N LEU A 4 -1.79 4.84 10.24
CA LEU A 4 -1.47 3.52 10.79
C LEU A 4 -1.03 3.65 12.25
N ASP A 5 -0.18 4.65 12.57
CA ASP A 5 0.22 4.95 13.96
C ASP A 5 -1.01 5.16 14.87
N GLU A 6 -2.03 5.85 14.35
CA GLU A 6 -3.26 6.13 15.08
C GLU A 6 -4.11 4.89 15.35
N ILE A 7 -4.04 3.88 14.46
CA ILE A 7 -4.71 2.59 14.63
C ILE A 7 -3.92 1.74 15.63
N GLU A 8 -2.60 1.64 15.47
CA GLU A 8 -1.73 0.87 16.37
C GLU A 8 -1.84 1.35 17.82
N ARG A 9 -1.82 2.67 18.05
CA ARG A 9 -1.96 3.23 19.40
C ARG A 9 -3.24 2.82 20.13
N ARG A 10 -4.29 2.44 19.39
CA ARG A 10 -5.58 2.04 19.99
C ARG A 10 -5.62 0.56 20.38
N GLU A 11 -4.58 -0.20 20.07
CA GLU A 11 -4.45 -1.64 20.35
C GLU A 11 -5.73 -2.44 20.02
N PRO A 12 -6.29 -2.30 18.80
CA PRO A 12 -7.54 -2.98 18.50
C PRO A 12 -7.29 -4.49 18.42
N GLN A 13 -8.17 -5.26 19.04
CA GLN A 13 -8.11 -6.72 18.95
C GLN A 13 -8.59 -7.26 17.60
N ARG A 14 -9.36 -6.46 16.83
CA ARG A 14 -9.92 -6.85 15.54
C ARG A 14 -10.05 -5.66 14.59
N LEU A 15 -9.87 -5.90 13.30
CA LEU A 15 -10.10 -4.92 12.23
C LEU A 15 -11.24 -5.40 11.33
N ALA A 16 -12.31 -4.60 11.23
CA ALA A 16 -13.38 -4.82 10.25
C ALA A 16 -13.03 -4.10 8.93
N LEU A 17 -12.52 -4.86 7.96
CA LEU A 17 -12.10 -4.39 6.64
C LEU A 17 -13.26 -4.52 5.65
N ILE A 18 -13.67 -3.40 5.06
CA ILE A 18 -14.85 -3.31 4.17
C ILE A 18 -14.80 -4.32 3.00
N HIS A 19 -13.60 -4.66 2.52
CA HIS A 19 -13.41 -5.59 1.38
C HIS A 19 -12.89 -6.97 1.78
N PHE A 20 -12.33 -7.15 2.98
CA PHE A 20 -11.59 -8.35 3.36
C PHE A 20 -12.15 -9.06 4.60
N GLY A 21 -13.27 -8.57 5.16
CA GLY A 21 -13.91 -9.17 6.32
C GLY A 21 -13.28 -8.72 7.63
N VAL A 22 -13.27 -9.60 8.63
CA VAL A 22 -12.71 -9.30 9.95
C VAL A 22 -11.36 -9.99 10.10
N ALA A 23 -10.34 -9.24 10.47
CA ALA A 23 -9.03 -9.74 10.82
C ALA A 23 -8.82 -9.65 12.34
N ASP A 24 -8.37 -10.74 12.95
CA ASP A 24 -8.11 -10.84 14.39
C ASP A 24 -6.60 -10.74 14.72
N ASP A 25 -5.74 -10.86 13.71
CA ASP A 25 -4.28 -10.76 13.76
C ASP A 25 -3.79 -9.35 13.39
N VAL A 26 -4.38 -8.35 14.05
CA VAL A 26 -4.23 -6.92 13.73
C VAL A 26 -2.78 -6.47 13.56
N GLU A 27 -1.90 -6.82 14.51
CA GLU A 27 -0.49 -6.40 14.49
C GLU A 27 0.23 -6.86 13.23
N ARG A 28 0.02 -8.12 12.82
CA ARG A 28 0.60 -8.67 11.58
C ARG A 28 0.12 -7.89 10.37
N HIS A 29 -1.18 -7.63 10.29
CA HIS A 29 -1.76 -6.90 9.16
C HIS A 29 -1.25 -5.46 9.04
N LEU A 30 -1.12 -4.74 10.16
CA LEU A 30 -0.61 -3.37 10.17
C LEU A 30 0.88 -3.33 9.79
N ALA A 31 1.69 -4.24 10.33
CA ALA A 31 3.11 -4.36 9.98
C ALA A 31 3.32 -4.64 8.49
N GLU A 32 2.63 -5.65 7.94
CA GLU A 32 2.74 -6.00 6.51
C GLU A 32 2.26 -4.87 5.59
N LEU A 33 1.20 -4.15 5.98
CA LEU A 33 0.73 -2.99 5.24
C LEU A 33 1.73 -1.85 5.28
N GLY A 34 2.30 -1.55 6.45
CA GLY A 34 3.34 -0.54 6.63
C GLY A 34 4.57 -0.82 5.78
N GLU A 35 5.09 -2.05 5.83
CA GLU A 35 6.24 -2.48 5.01
C GLU A 35 5.95 -2.35 3.51
N ARG A 36 4.75 -2.73 3.06
CA ARG A 36 4.34 -2.61 1.65
C ARG A 36 4.30 -1.15 1.22
N LEU A 37 3.68 -0.27 2.01
CA LEU A 37 3.59 1.16 1.72
C LEU A 37 4.97 1.81 1.70
N ALA A 38 5.84 1.49 2.66
CA ALA A 38 7.21 1.99 2.69
C ALA A 38 8.00 1.55 1.44
N THR A 39 7.87 0.28 1.05
CA THR A 39 8.51 -0.25 -0.16
C THR A 39 8.04 0.49 -1.41
N TRP A 40 6.73 0.72 -1.52
CA TRP A 40 6.14 1.41 -2.66
C TRP A 40 6.50 2.90 -2.71
N ALA A 41 6.49 3.59 -1.57
CA ALA A 41 6.94 4.97 -1.46
C ALA A 41 8.41 5.09 -1.90
N ALA A 42 9.29 4.22 -1.40
CA ALA A 42 10.70 4.22 -1.75
C ALA A 42 10.95 4.00 -3.26
N ARG A 43 10.12 3.18 -3.94
CA ARG A 43 10.21 3.01 -5.42
C ARG A 43 9.93 4.33 -6.14
N VAL A 44 8.87 5.03 -5.73
CA VAL A 44 8.47 6.32 -6.33
C VAL A 44 9.49 7.42 -6.05
N GLU A 45 9.98 7.53 -4.81
CA GLU A 45 11.02 8.50 -4.42
C GLU A 45 12.33 8.31 -5.19
N ARG A 46 12.68 7.06 -5.53
CA ARG A 46 13.85 6.73 -6.35
C ARG A 46 13.62 6.99 -7.85
N GLY A 47 12.46 7.51 -8.24
CA GLY A 47 12.17 7.93 -9.61
C GLY A 47 11.57 6.85 -10.50
N ALA A 48 10.98 5.79 -9.94
CA ALA A 48 10.26 4.80 -10.74
C ALA A 48 9.13 5.47 -11.55
N THR A 49 9.04 5.10 -12.83
CA THR A 49 7.89 5.44 -13.67
C THR A 49 6.66 4.63 -13.25
N GLU A 50 5.47 5.04 -13.68
CA GLU A 50 4.23 4.30 -13.44
C GLU A 50 4.33 2.84 -13.92
N ALA A 51 4.87 2.62 -15.13
CA ALA A 51 5.00 1.29 -15.70
C ALA A 51 5.94 0.39 -14.88
N GLU A 52 7.09 0.92 -14.45
CA GLU A 52 8.05 0.20 -13.60
C GLU A 52 7.43 -0.12 -12.23
N PHE A 53 6.71 0.84 -11.65
CA PHE A 53 6.01 0.64 -10.39
C PHE A 53 4.95 -0.46 -10.49
N VAL A 54 4.09 -0.40 -11.51
CA VAL A 54 3.01 -1.38 -11.71
C VAL A 54 3.60 -2.77 -11.96
N ALA A 55 4.65 -2.88 -12.77
CA ALA A 55 5.32 -4.15 -13.02
C ALA A 55 5.90 -4.75 -11.73
N ALA A 56 6.60 -3.92 -10.93
CA ALA A 56 7.16 -4.35 -9.65
C ALA A 56 6.07 -4.76 -8.64
N ALA A 57 4.99 -3.97 -8.52
CA ALA A 57 3.88 -4.27 -7.61
C ALA A 57 3.16 -5.57 -7.98
N LYS A 58 3.02 -5.87 -9.28
CA LYS A 58 2.47 -7.15 -9.74
C LYS A 58 3.39 -8.33 -9.49
N ALA A 59 4.71 -8.14 -9.58
CA ALA A 59 5.69 -9.17 -9.29
C ALA A 59 5.69 -9.58 -7.79
N ASP A 60 5.23 -8.69 -6.90
CA ASP A 60 5.06 -8.95 -5.47
C ASP A 60 3.79 -9.79 -5.15
N LEU A 61 2.97 -10.13 -6.15
CA LEU A 61 1.75 -10.93 -6.00
C LEU A 61 1.94 -12.37 -6.47
N PRO A 62 1.14 -13.32 -5.93
CA PRO A 62 0.94 -14.59 -6.59
C PRO A 62 0.46 -14.38 -8.03
N ALA A 63 1.03 -15.11 -8.99
CA ALA A 63 0.72 -14.93 -10.42
C ALA A 63 -0.78 -15.10 -10.74
N ALA A 64 -1.49 -15.92 -9.95
CA ALA A 64 -2.93 -16.11 -10.08
C ALA A 64 -3.75 -14.84 -9.77
N ASP A 65 -3.23 -13.96 -8.92
CA ASP A 65 -3.96 -12.81 -8.38
C ASP A 65 -3.70 -11.52 -9.16
N ALA A 66 -2.56 -11.41 -9.84
CA ALA A 66 -2.15 -10.19 -10.56
C ALA A 66 -3.22 -9.68 -11.55
N ASN A 67 -3.88 -10.59 -12.27
CA ASN A 67 -4.94 -10.25 -13.23
C ASN A 67 -6.24 -9.77 -12.56
N ALA A 68 -6.49 -10.15 -11.31
CA ALA A 68 -7.66 -9.68 -10.57
C ALA A 68 -7.51 -8.22 -10.14
N TYR A 69 -6.30 -7.81 -9.76
CA TYR A 69 -5.99 -6.43 -9.39
C TYR A 69 -6.18 -5.45 -10.56
N ASP A 70 -5.84 -5.85 -11.79
CA ASP A 70 -6.07 -5.02 -12.99
C ASP A 70 -7.53 -4.65 -13.22
N ARG A 71 -8.47 -5.47 -12.75
CA ARG A 71 -9.91 -5.23 -12.94
C ARG A 71 -10.54 -4.50 -11.76
N ALA A 72 -10.09 -4.79 -10.54
CA ALA A 72 -10.73 -4.31 -9.33
C ALA A 72 -10.12 -3.02 -8.78
N MET A 73 -8.79 -2.98 -8.66
CA MET A 73 -8.04 -1.81 -8.17
C MET A 73 -6.68 -1.75 -8.87
N PRO A 74 -6.62 -1.10 -10.04
CA PRO A 74 -5.39 -1.02 -10.81
C PRO A 74 -4.28 -0.27 -10.05
N PHE A 75 -3.06 -0.83 -10.04
CA PHE A 75 -1.92 -0.27 -9.30
C PHE A 75 -1.51 1.15 -9.74
N TRP A 76 -1.90 1.61 -10.93
CA TRP A 76 -1.63 2.98 -11.36
C TRP A 76 -2.26 4.02 -10.41
N GLN A 77 -3.39 3.69 -9.76
CA GLN A 77 -4.03 4.58 -8.79
C GLN A 77 -3.17 4.78 -7.54
N SER A 78 -2.54 3.70 -7.06
CA SER A 78 -1.57 3.76 -5.96
C SER A 78 -0.33 4.58 -6.35
N TYR A 79 0.19 4.38 -7.57
CA TYR A 79 1.30 5.18 -8.10
C TYR A 79 0.96 6.67 -8.11
N ALA A 80 -0.17 7.05 -8.70
CA ALA A 80 -0.58 8.46 -8.81
C ALA A 80 -0.71 9.14 -7.44
N GLY A 81 -1.23 8.41 -6.43
CA GLY A 81 -1.31 8.90 -5.06
C GLY A 81 0.07 9.14 -4.43
N LEU A 82 0.97 8.17 -4.57
CA LEU A 82 2.34 8.25 -4.04
C LEU A 82 3.19 9.29 -4.75
N ALA A 83 3.08 9.42 -6.07
CA ALA A 83 3.79 10.44 -6.86
C ALA A 83 3.43 11.85 -6.38
N ARG A 84 2.13 12.13 -6.21
CA ARG A 84 1.66 13.40 -5.66
C ARG A 84 2.13 13.63 -4.23
N TRP A 85 2.20 12.60 -3.41
CA TRP A 85 2.75 12.71 -2.05
C TRP A 85 4.24 13.05 -2.06
N ALA A 86 5.03 12.39 -2.91
CA ALA A 86 6.46 12.62 -3.05
C ALA A 86 6.79 14.01 -3.66
N GLU A 87 5.91 14.53 -4.52
CA GLU A 87 5.98 15.93 -4.98
C GLU A 87 5.81 16.90 -3.81
N LYS A 88 4.76 16.74 -2.99
CA LYS A 88 4.52 17.60 -1.82
C LYS A 88 5.67 17.60 -0.81
N LEU A 89 6.31 16.46 -0.60
CA LEU A 89 7.47 16.37 0.28
C LEU A 89 8.68 17.17 -0.21
N ARG A 90 8.87 17.27 -1.54
CA ARG A 90 9.96 18.06 -2.12
C ARG A 90 9.69 19.58 -2.08
N GLU A 91 8.44 19.97 -1.93
CA GLU A 91 8.00 21.36 -1.80
C GLU A 91 8.08 21.89 -0.35
N SER A 92 8.28 21.00 0.63
CA SER A 92 8.30 21.30 2.07
C SER A 92 9.73 21.48 2.60
#